data_AF-D2VNE6-F1
#
_entry.id   AF-D2VNE6-F1
#
_cell.length_a   1.000
_cell.length_b   1.000
_cell.length_c   1.000
_cell.angle_alpha   90.00
_cell.angle_beta   90.00
_cell.angle_gamma   90.00
#
_symmetry.space_group_name_H-M   'P 1'
#
loop_
_entity.id
_entity.type
_entity.pdbx_description
1 polymer ?
#
loop_
_entity_poly.entity_id
_entity_poly.type
_entity_poly.pdbx_seq_one_letter_code
_entity_poly.pdbx_strand_id
1 'polypeptide(L)'
;MEPFDDIVTPTKMEAPIDDFTSDQTPQTPGSAIDFGALSGLEVDVAEIENPDAVQEKLASLYNVEECSDIVFIVRNRRFFAIKALVCGWSPVFKSMLCGEFIESSLREVPLDDVEETSMEMFLKVIYSGKTGPYPIHNFVDLYAFANRFEVPEIEKLCLTALQEQNLAKHLFPLIDACEKYIDLEEIEKIRTEVVAKICCEFDEVCSRPDFVNMRIDYLLRFLKSGIIVIPEDVLFNSLMRWIVHDKEQRIQYLDELLSFIRFPMMESVALTEIENHPLLQDKMDEMKSIIYEAMKFQLNKDAIPEERRVHENFKEREGPPEEDGHSYKYKKVFTLTSLGCTGSVKPTSIGTHYDKHLSKVITLKNGIQEWKVHASGKYRITAVGASGGINPHTTNTKGGKGAKVSGIFKLKRGQLIQVLVGQKGEDATGSTGGGAAGGGGGTFVVDGELQQPLIIGAGGSGANWYSFTIDGPGGQLYDPSIESTKSVEAYAERGGGGGGFYIKGANGSSCTGGASFLEGGSGGTNSTSTYGAKGGFGGGGGSEHEGGGGGGYVGGKSLKSNEYNTSRPDYGAYSFNSGLKPEGEPACHVGDGYVEFARVF
;
A
#
# COMPACT_ATOMS: atom_id res chain seq x y z
N MET A 1 16.03 -56.97 12.23
CA MET A 1 16.99 -57.69 11.38
C MET A 1 17.86 -56.63 10.71
N GLU A 2 19.10 -56.51 11.18
CA GLU A 2 20.23 -55.76 10.58
C GLU A 2 20.71 -56.43 9.25
N PRO A 3 21.84 -56.05 8.58
CA PRO A 3 22.88 -55.00 8.84
C PRO A 3 23.37 -54.23 7.57
N PHE A 4 24.26 -53.22 7.75
CA PHE A 4 25.69 -53.23 7.29
C PHE A 4 26.39 -51.86 7.41
N ASP A 5 27.70 -51.95 7.67
CA ASP A 5 28.74 -50.95 8.01
C ASP A 5 29.06 -49.88 6.95
N ASP A 6 29.71 -48.78 7.37
CA ASP A 6 31.07 -48.46 6.87
C ASP A 6 31.80 -47.35 7.66
N ILE A 7 33.10 -47.61 7.86
CA ILE A 7 34.18 -46.77 8.41
C ILE A 7 34.98 -46.18 7.22
N VAL A 8 35.73 -45.07 7.39
CA VAL A 8 37.06 -44.72 6.76
C VAL A 8 37.24 -43.18 6.76
N THR A 9 38.05 -42.50 7.59
CA THR A 9 39.54 -42.28 7.72
C THR A 9 39.86 -40.77 7.60
N PRO A 10 40.86 -40.23 8.32
CA PRO A 10 41.43 -38.89 8.08
C PRO A 10 42.75 -38.92 7.30
N THR A 11 42.92 -37.96 6.39
CA THR A 11 44.13 -37.76 5.57
C THR A 11 45.19 -36.91 6.29
N LYS A 12 46.45 -37.12 5.90
CA LYS A 12 47.72 -36.81 6.58
C LYS A 12 48.56 -35.84 5.72
N MET A 13 49.63 -35.31 6.33
CA MET A 13 50.91 -34.82 5.73
C MET A 13 50.89 -33.40 5.11
N GLU A 14 51.92 -32.55 5.18
CA GLU A 14 53.35 -32.61 5.58
C GLU A 14 53.86 -31.14 5.60
N ALA A 15 54.89 -30.73 6.36
CA ALA A 15 56.33 -30.67 6.00
C ALA A 15 57.03 -29.63 6.93
N PRO A 16 58.35 -29.37 6.84
CA PRO A 16 59.49 -30.28 6.90
C PRO A 16 60.52 -29.89 7.99
N ILE A 17 61.51 -30.76 8.18
CA ILE A 17 62.68 -30.63 9.05
C ILE A 17 63.83 -30.00 8.25
N ASP A 18 64.63 -29.13 8.88
CA ASP A 18 66.03 -28.93 8.52
C ASP A 18 66.91 -28.84 9.77
N ASP A 19 68.04 -29.53 9.67
CA ASP A 19 69.07 -29.81 10.67
C ASP A 19 70.19 -28.73 10.58
N PHE A 20 70.92 -28.51 11.68
CA PHE A 20 72.39 -28.29 11.74
C PHE A 20 72.84 -27.62 13.04
N THR A 21 73.84 -28.28 13.63
CA THR A 21 74.58 -28.10 14.88
C THR A 21 75.43 -26.83 15.01
N SER A 22 75.62 -26.30 16.23
CA SER A 22 76.90 -26.35 17.02
C SER A 22 77.05 -25.24 18.08
N ASP A 23 77.55 -25.64 19.25
CA ASP A 23 78.30 -24.93 20.32
C ASP A 23 78.11 -23.41 20.57
N GLN A 24 77.77 -23.03 21.81
CA GLN A 24 78.68 -22.35 22.75
C GLN A 24 78.03 -22.08 24.14
N THR A 25 78.90 -22.05 25.15
CA THR A 25 78.71 -21.98 26.62
C THR A 25 78.23 -20.61 27.16
N PRO A 26 77.87 -20.49 28.47
CA PRO A 26 76.89 -19.52 28.95
C PRO A 26 77.49 -18.18 29.42
N GLN A 27 76.74 -17.09 29.24
CA GLN A 27 76.95 -15.81 29.93
C GLN A 27 75.62 -15.25 30.46
N THR A 28 75.48 -15.16 31.77
CA THR A 28 74.58 -14.21 32.44
C THR A 28 75.26 -12.84 32.48
N PRO A 29 74.53 -11.74 32.27
CA PRO A 29 74.21 -10.91 33.43
C PRO A 29 72.81 -10.26 33.38
N GLY A 30 72.31 -9.88 34.55
CA GLY A 30 70.98 -9.34 34.74
C GLY A 30 70.70 -8.02 34.01
N SER A 31 69.43 -7.84 33.70
CA SER A 31 68.79 -6.55 33.48
C SER A 31 67.59 -6.47 34.41
N ALA A 32 67.52 -5.38 35.18
CA ALA A 32 66.31 -5.02 35.90
C ALA A 32 65.18 -4.87 34.88
N ILE A 33 64.02 -5.47 35.15
CA ILE A 33 62.83 -5.34 34.31
C ILE A 33 62.40 -3.87 34.39
N ASP A 34 62.47 -3.17 33.26
CA ASP A 34 61.99 -1.81 33.12
C ASP A 34 60.46 -1.81 33.07
N PHE A 35 59.82 -1.53 34.20
CA PHE A 35 58.36 -1.39 34.30
C PHE A 35 57.82 -0.16 33.54
N GLY A 36 58.69 0.76 33.10
CA GLY A 36 58.31 1.87 32.20
C GLY A 36 57.93 1.40 30.79
N ALA A 37 58.41 0.22 30.36
CA ALA A 37 58.02 -0.37 29.07
C ALA A 37 56.62 -1.02 29.08
N LEU A 38 55.94 -1.05 30.23
CA LEU A 38 54.58 -1.58 30.38
C LEU A 38 53.50 -0.48 30.32
N SER A 39 53.87 0.80 30.31
CA SER A 39 52.92 1.89 30.07
C SER A 39 52.57 1.93 28.58
N GLY A 40 51.44 1.32 28.23
CA GLY A 40 51.00 1.08 26.85
C GLY A 40 50.36 -0.31 26.63
N LEU A 41 50.40 -1.20 27.64
CA LEU A 41 49.65 -2.45 27.68
C LEU A 41 48.30 -2.26 28.39
N GLU A 42 47.53 -1.26 27.97
CA GLU A 42 46.11 -1.21 28.32
C GLU A 42 45.39 -2.27 27.48
N VAL A 43 44.66 -3.17 28.12
CA VAL A 43 43.71 -4.03 27.40
C VAL A 43 42.58 -3.10 26.97
N ASP A 44 42.47 -2.83 25.66
CA ASP A 44 41.32 -2.12 25.09
C ASP A 44 40.06 -2.94 25.41
N VAL A 45 39.36 -2.52 26.46
CA VAL A 45 38.06 -2.97 26.96
C VAL A 45 37.84 -4.49 26.93
N ALA A 46 38.13 -5.16 28.06
CA ALA A 46 37.64 -6.52 28.29
C ALA A 46 36.13 -6.48 28.60
N GLU A 47 35.30 -6.84 27.62
CA GLU A 47 33.85 -6.94 27.77
C GLU A 47 33.43 -8.37 28.17
N ILE A 48 32.26 -8.51 28.79
CA ILE A 48 31.65 -9.83 29.02
C ILE A 48 31.30 -10.41 27.65
N GLU A 49 31.78 -11.64 27.35
CA GLU A 49 31.58 -12.31 26.05
C GLU A 49 30.10 -12.43 25.61
N ASN A 50 29.16 -12.32 26.55
CA ASN A 50 27.73 -12.29 26.31
C ASN A 50 27.05 -11.14 27.09
N PRO A 51 26.87 -9.95 26.48
CA PRO A 51 26.18 -8.81 27.11
C PRO A 51 24.72 -9.13 27.47
N ASP A 52 24.06 -10.05 26.75
CA ASP A 52 22.68 -10.45 27.05
C ASP A 52 22.58 -11.12 28.43
N ALA A 53 23.64 -11.80 28.88
CA ALA A 53 23.67 -12.43 30.20
C ALA A 53 23.60 -11.41 31.34
N VAL A 54 24.11 -10.18 31.13
CA VAL A 54 23.98 -9.09 32.11
C VAL A 54 22.53 -8.61 32.17
N GLN A 55 21.90 -8.46 31.00
CA GLN A 55 20.52 -8.03 30.89
C GLN A 55 19.54 -9.06 31.47
N GLU A 56 19.78 -10.35 31.27
CA GLU A 56 18.99 -11.42 31.89
C GLU A 56 19.11 -11.44 33.42
N LYS A 57 20.32 -11.23 33.94
CA LYS A 57 20.55 -11.13 35.39
C LYS A 57 19.94 -9.87 36.00
N LEU A 58 19.88 -8.77 35.26
CA LEU A 58 19.16 -7.58 35.71
C LEU A 58 17.64 -7.84 35.67
N ALA A 59 17.15 -8.42 34.58
CA ALA A 59 15.74 -8.75 34.41
C ALA A 59 15.22 -9.72 35.50
N SER A 60 16.06 -10.61 36.03
CA SER A 60 15.67 -11.51 37.13
C SER A 60 15.46 -10.82 38.48
N LEU A 61 15.89 -9.57 38.63
CA LEU A 61 15.65 -8.74 39.82
C LEU A 61 14.30 -7.99 39.77
N TYR A 62 13.57 -8.11 38.65
CA TYR A 62 12.27 -7.47 38.48
C TYR A 62 11.27 -7.96 39.54
N ASN A 63 10.76 -7.01 40.32
CA ASN A 63 9.69 -7.24 41.30
C ASN A 63 10.00 -8.32 42.35
N VAL A 64 11.28 -8.44 42.74
CA VAL A 64 11.76 -9.36 43.80
C VAL A 64 11.89 -8.60 45.12
N GLU A 65 11.18 -9.03 46.15
CA GLU A 65 11.11 -8.34 47.44
C GLU A 65 12.46 -8.30 48.17
N GLU A 66 13.21 -9.41 48.15
CA GLU A 66 14.49 -9.56 48.87
C GLU A 66 15.59 -8.64 48.33
N CYS A 67 15.50 -8.26 47.06
CA CYS A 67 16.48 -7.42 46.38
C CYS A 67 16.04 -5.96 46.24
N SER A 68 14.88 -5.59 46.80
CA SER A 68 14.27 -4.27 46.63
C SER A 68 14.34 -3.42 47.89
N ASP A 69 14.82 -2.18 47.73
CA ASP A 69 14.95 -1.18 48.79
C ASP A 69 13.82 -0.14 48.78
N ILE A 70 12.96 -0.15 47.76
CA ILE A 70 11.75 0.68 47.68
C ILE A 70 10.54 -0.15 47.20
N VAL A 71 9.35 0.20 47.69
CA VAL A 71 8.08 -0.38 47.28
C VAL A 71 7.14 0.72 46.83
N PHE A 72 6.62 0.63 45.61
CA PHE A 72 5.59 1.54 45.13
C PHE A 72 4.22 0.91 45.32
N ILE A 73 3.31 1.65 45.95
CA ILE A 73 1.91 1.26 46.12
C ILE A 73 1.11 2.00 45.05
N VAL A 74 0.73 1.29 44.00
CA VAL A 74 -0.11 1.84 42.92
C VAL A 74 -1.48 1.22 43.05
N ARG A 75 -2.48 2.04 43.41
CA ARG A 75 -3.82 1.57 43.78
C ARG A 75 -3.75 0.49 44.88
N ASN A 76 -4.05 -0.77 44.54
CA ASN A 76 -4.05 -1.89 45.49
C ASN A 76 -2.90 -2.88 45.26
N ARG A 77 -1.93 -2.53 44.40
CA ARG A 77 -0.83 -3.42 44.02
C ARG A 77 0.52 -2.86 44.48
N ARG A 78 1.37 -3.74 45.00
CA ARG A 78 2.73 -3.43 45.46
C ARG A 78 3.73 -3.82 44.38
N PHE A 79 4.62 -2.88 44.04
CA PHE A 79 5.71 -3.06 43.09
C PHE A 79 7.05 -2.89 43.80
N PHE A 80 7.85 -3.95 43.83
CA PHE A 80 9.17 -3.97 44.46
C PHE A 80 10.23 -3.52 43.45
N ALA A 81 11.05 -2.53 43.80
CA ALA A 81 12.05 -1.99 42.90
C ALA A 81 13.36 -1.62 43.61
N ILE A 82 14.40 -1.41 42.82
CA ILE A 82 15.70 -0.87 43.25
C ILE A 82 15.68 0.64 43.01
N LYS A 83 15.72 1.40 44.11
CA LYS A 83 15.67 2.87 44.15
C LYS A 83 16.70 3.51 43.23
N ALA A 84 17.93 3.01 43.25
CA ALA A 84 19.01 3.54 42.41
C ALA A 84 18.72 3.42 40.90
N LEU A 85 18.08 2.33 40.45
CA LEU A 85 17.71 2.17 39.04
C LEU A 85 16.61 3.16 38.67
N VAL A 86 15.54 3.22 39.45
CA VAL A 86 14.42 4.12 39.17
C VAL A 86 14.86 5.60 39.16
N CYS A 87 15.68 6.02 40.13
CA CYS A 87 16.26 7.36 40.17
C CYS A 87 17.24 7.64 39.01
N GLY A 88 17.89 6.60 38.46
CA GLY A 88 18.80 6.74 37.33
C GLY A 88 18.07 7.05 36.02
N TRP A 89 16.86 6.52 35.86
CA TRP A 89 16.03 6.68 34.67
C TRP A 89 15.08 7.88 34.72
N SER A 90 14.78 8.39 35.92
CA SER A 90 13.83 9.48 36.10
C SER A 90 14.36 10.55 37.06
N PRO A 91 14.59 11.78 36.60
CA PRO A 91 14.97 12.89 37.47
C PRO A 91 13.85 13.26 38.46
N VAL A 92 12.59 13.00 38.10
CA VAL A 92 11.44 13.19 39.01
C VAL A 92 11.50 12.20 40.17
N PHE A 93 11.72 10.90 39.91
CA PHE A 93 11.90 9.92 40.99
C PHE A 93 13.17 10.19 41.79
N LYS A 94 14.25 10.65 41.15
CA LYS A 94 15.46 11.09 41.86
C LYS A 94 15.16 12.21 42.84
N SER A 95 14.40 13.22 42.42
CA SER A 95 13.97 14.32 43.29
C SER A 95 13.07 13.82 44.42
N MET A 96 12.07 12.99 44.10
CA MET A 96 11.11 12.45 45.07
C MET A 96 11.76 11.57 46.13
N LEU A 97 12.65 10.65 45.72
CA LEU A 97 13.19 9.61 46.60
C LEU A 97 14.52 10.00 47.24
N CYS A 98 15.29 10.91 46.65
CA CYS A 98 16.60 11.33 47.17
C CYS A 98 16.67 12.82 47.53
N GLY A 99 15.61 13.60 47.29
CA GLY A 99 15.51 15.00 47.67
C GLY A 99 14.88 15.22 49.05
N GLU A 100 14.33 16.42 49.26
CA GLU A 100 13.77 16.87 50.56
C GLU A 100 12.25 16.62 50.68
N PHE A 101 11.72 15.61 49.98
CA PHE A 101 10.31 15.24 50.04
C PHE A 101 10.05 14.18 51.12
N ILE A 102 8.81 14.03 51.57
CA ILE A 102 8.44 13.08 52.64
C ILE A 102 8.75 11.63 52.18
N GLU A 103 8.52 11.37 50.91
CA GLU A 103 8.77 10.12 50.18
C GLU A 103 10.22 9.66 50.29
N SER A 104 11.18 10.59 50.46
CA SER A 104 12.61 10.24 50.61
C SER A 104 12.89 9.37 51.84
N SER A 105 12.06 9.50 52.88
CA SER A 105 12.15 8.77 54.14
C SER A 105 11.27 7.52 54.19
N LEU A 106 10.40 7.32 53.19
CA LEU A 106 9.47 6.21 53.12
C LEU A 106 10.08 5.03 52.37
N ARG A 107 9.85 3.81 52.89
CA ARG A 107 10.09 2.57 52.13
C ARG A 107 8.93 2.24 51.18
N GLU A 108 7.72 2.63 51.56
CA GLU A 108 6.50 2.41 50.78
C GLU A 108 5.96 3.76 50.29
N VAL A 109 5.96 3.95 48.97
CA VAL A 109 5.59 5.21 48.33
C VAL A 109 4.27 5.03 47.59
N PRO A 110 3.17 5.65 48.06
CA PRO A 110 1.90 5.61 47.34
C PRO A 110 1.94 6.49 46.09
N LEU A 111 1.44 5.96 44.98
CA LEU A 111 1.30 6.64 43.70
C LEU A 111 -0.16 6.49 43.22
N ASP A 112 -1.03 7.39 43.67
CA ASP A 112 -2.48 7.29 43.46
C ASP A 112 -2.90 7.61 42.01
N ASP A 113 -2.16 8.50 41.34
CA ASP A 113 -2.46 8.97 39.99
C ASP A 113 -1.75 8.18 38.87
N VAL A 114 -1.36 6.94 39.16
CA VAL A 114 -0.64 6.08 38.22
C VAL A 114 -1.44 4.81 37.92
N GLU A 115 -1.49 4.43 36.65
CA GLU A 115 -2.06 3.14 36.23
C GLU A 115 -1.10 1.99 36.58
N GLU A 116 -1.62 0.90 37.16
CA GLU A 116 -0.81 -0.27 37.54
C GLU A 116 -0.03 -0.85 36.35
N THR A 117 -0.64 -0.87 35.17
CA THR A 117 -0.01 -1.32 33.92
C THR A 117 1.15 -0.42 33.48
N SER A 118 1.03 0.89 33.63
CA SER A 118 2.11 1.82 33.25
C SER A 118 3.32 1.63 34.15
N MET A 119 3.10 1.49 35.46
CA MET A 119 4.18 1.19 36.42
C MET A 119 4.84 -0.16 36.12
N GLU A 120 4.03 -1.19 35.81
CA GLU A 120 4.53 -2.50 35.45
C GLU A 120 5.41 -2.46 34.18
N MET A 121 4.93 -1.80 33.12
CA MET A 121 5.66 -1.65 31.86
C MET A 121 6.94 -0.83 32.06
N PHE A 122 6.88 0.26 32.82
CA PHE A 122 8.04 1.09 33.16
C PHE A 122 9.14 0.27 33.83
N LEU A 123 8.81 -0.47 34.89
CA LEU A 123 9.78 -1.33 35.57
C LEU A 123 10.31 -2.41 34.63
N LYS A 124 9.46 -3.08 33.84
CA LYS A 124 9.92 -4.06 32.85
C LYS A 124 10.95 -3.47 31.88
N VAL A 125 10.74 -2.24 31.39
CA VAL A 125 11.69 -1.56 30.50
C VAL A 125 13.01 -1.27 31.22
N ILE A 126 12.98 -0.75 32.45
CA ILE A 126 14.20 -0.44 33.22
C ILE A 126 15.03 -1.70 33.48
N TYR A 127 14.37 -2.81 33.81
CA TYR A 127 15.07 -4.05 34.19
C TYR A 127 15.48 -4.91 32.99
N SER A 128 14.73 -4.85 31.87
CA SER A 128 14.93 -5.77 30.74
C SER A 128 15.14 -5.08 29.40
N GLY A 129 15.03 -3.76 29.30
CA GLY A 129 15.03 -3.01 28.03
C GLY A 129 13.82 -3.29 27.14
N LYS A 130 12.81 -4.03 27.62
CA LYS A 130 11.65 -4.50 26.85
C LYS A 130 10.36 -4.20 27.61
N THR A 131 9.32 -3.77 26.89
CA THR A 131 7.98 -3.55 27.46
C THR A 131 7.23 -4.85 27.69
N GLY A 132 7.40 -5.85 26.82
CA GLY A 132 6.61 -7.09 26.82
C GLY A 132 5.32 -6.97 25.97
N PRO A 133 4.50 -8.04 25.87
CA PRO A 133 3.33 -8.06 25.00
C PRO A 133 2.14 -7.33 25.67
N TYR A 134 1.98 -6.05 25.37
CA TYR A 134 0.85 -5.24 25.83
C TYR A 134 0.00 -4.71 24.67
N PRO A 135 -1.31 -4.52 24.86
CA PRO A 135 -2.15 -3.82 23.91
C PRO A 135 -1.65 -2.40 23.62
N ILE A 136 -1.90 -1.91 22.41
CA ILE A 136 -1.36 -0.61 21.96
C ILE A 136 -1.85 0.58 22.81
N HIS A 137 -3.06 0.51 23.38
CA HIS A 137 -3.60 1.59 24.21
C HIS A 137 -2.80 1.79 25.50
N ASN A 138 -2.16 0.73 26.04
CA ASN A 138 -1.29 0.85 27.21
C ASN A 138 -0.03 1.68 26.92
N PHE A 139 0.39 1.80 25.65
CA PHE A 139 1.52 2.65 25.28
C PHE A 139 1.18 4.15 25.34
N VAL A 140 -0.12 4.52 25.24
CA VAL A 140 -0.57 5.89 25.50
C VAL A 140 -0.48 6.21 27.00
N ASP A 141 -0.97 5.30 27.84
CA ASP A 141 -0.86 5.45 29.31
C ASP A 141 0.62 5.42 29.77
N LEU A 142 1.48 4.63 29.11
CA LEU A 142 2.92 4.60 29.38
C LEU A 142 3.62 5.87 28.89
N TYR A 143 3.23 6.43 27.74
CA TYR A 143 3.76 7.70 27.26
C TYR A 143 3.44 8.82 28.23
N ALA A 144 2.19 8.93 28.69
CA ALA A 144 1.79 9.92 29.68
C ALA A 144 2.56 9.75 31.00
N PHE A 145 2.78 8.50 31.44
CA PHE A 145 3.64 8.21 32.59
C PHE A 145 5.09 8.68 32.35
N ALA A 146 5.69 8.31 31.22
CA ALA A 146 7.07 8.67 30.90
C ALA A 146 7.26 10.19 30.80
N ASN A 147 6.29 10.90 30.22
CA ASN A 147 6.29 12.35 30.17
C ASN A 147 6.20 12.99 31.56
N ARG A 148 5.30 12.50 32.43
CA ARG A 148 5.17 12.98 33.82
C ARG A 148 6.42 12.75 34.66
N PHE A 149 7.10 11.61 34.46
CA PHE A 149 8.30 11.24 35.20
C PHE A 149 9.61 11.59 34.49
N GLU A 150 9.54 12.32 33.37
CA GLU A 150 10.67 12.80 32.56
C GLU A 150 11.62 11.67 32.11
N VAL A 151 11.08 10.67 31.40
CA VAL A 151 11.82 9.50 30.91
C VAL A 151 11.80 9.46 29.37
N PRO A 152 12.65 10.28 28.70
CA PRO A 152 12.56 10.52 27.26
C PRO A 152 12.85 9.27 26.41
N GLU A 153 13.64 8.32 26.91
CA GLU A 153 13.90 7.05 26.24
C GLU A 153 12.62 6.22 26.10
N ILE A 154 11.76 6.24 27.12
CA ILE A 154 10.48 5.52 27.12
C ILE A 154 9.44 6.29 26.33
N GLU A 155 9.44 7.63 26.36
CA GLU A 155 8.60 8.44 25.47
C GLU A 155 8.84 8.07 24.00
N LYS A 156 10.12 8.06 23.58
CA LYS A 156 10.51 7.70 22.21
C LYS A 156 10.11 6.26 21.87
N LEU A 157 10.27 5.32 22.80
CA LEU A 157 9.84 3.93 22.64
C LEU A 157 8.33 3.86 22.39
N CYS A 158 7.53 4.58 23.18
CA CYS A 158 6.07 4.59 23.04
C CYS A 158 5.63 5.19 21.71
N LEU A 159 6.20 6.34 21.31
CA LEU A 159 5.88 6.97 20.03
C LEU A 159 6.24 6.06 18.84
N THR A 160 7.37 5.36 18.92
CA THR A 160 7.76 4.39 17.87
C THR A 160 6.75 3.26 17.79
N ALA A 161 6.35 2.68 18.92
CA ALA A 161 5.34 1.62 18.96
C ALA A 161 3.97 2.08 18.45
N LEU A 162 3.57 3.32 18.76
CA LEU A 162 2.31 3.93 18.33
C LEU A 162 2.29 4.26 16.82
N GLN A 163 3.44 4.46 16.18
CA GLN A 163 3.57 4.71 14.75
C GLN A 163 3.62 3.42 13.89
N GLU A 164 3.82 2.25 14.48
CA GLU A 164 3.87 0.98 13.75
C GLU A 164 2.48 0.59 13.17
N GLN A 165 2.47 -0.07 12.00
CA GLN A 165 1.28 -0.35 11.16
C GLN A 165 0.16 -1.21 11.80
N ASN A 166 0.21 -1.51 13.10
CA ASN A 166 -0.81 -2.29 13.83
C ASN A 166 -1.94 -1.46 14.46
N LEU A 167 -1.97 -0.13 14.29
CA LEU A 167 -3.06 0.76 14.77
C LEU A 167 -4.46 0.25 14.40
N ALA A 168 -4.60 -0.40 13.25
CA ALA A 168 -5.89 -0.86 12.73
C ALA A 168 -6.61 -1.85 13.66
N LYS A 169 -5.92 -2.64 14.49
CA LYS A 169 -6.57 -3.69 15.30
C LYS A 169 -7.20 -3.18 16.60
N HIS A 170 -6.81 -1.99 17.07
CA HIS A 170 -7.18 -1.51 18.40
C HIS A 170 -7.67 -0.05 18.37
N LEU A 171 -8.31 0.36 17.28
CA LEU A 171 -8.78 1.74 17.07
C LEU A 171 -9.63 2.26 18.24
N PHE A 172 -10.65 1.52 18.70
CA PHE A 172 -11.56 2.02 19.73
C PHE A 172 -10.88 2.22 21.10
N PRO A 173 -10.18 1.22 21.68
CA PRO A 173 -9.48 1.43 22.95
C PRO A 173 -8.37 2.49 22.86
N LEU A 174 -7.77 2.66 21.67
CA LEU A 174 -6.72 3.66 21.47
C LEU A 174 -7.29 5.09 21.49
N ILE A 175 -8.41 5.34 20.81
CA ILE A 175 -9.07 6.67 20.89
C ILE A 175 -9.43 6.98 22.35
N ASP A 176 -10.02 6.01 23.05
CA ASP A 176 -10.40 6.16 24.46
C ASP A 176 -9.20 6.50 25.34
N ALA A 177 -8.04 5.88 25.09
CA ALA A 177 -6.81 6.19 25.81
C ALA A 177 -6.26 7.58 25.45
N CYS A 178 -6.29 7.96 24.18
CA CYS A 178 -5.86 9.29 23.74
C CYS A 178 -6.70 10.42 24.35
N GLU A 179 -8.02 10.24 24.51
CA GLU A 179 -8.88 11.25 25.13
C GLU A 179 -8.53 11.55 26.59
N LYS A 180 -7.92 10.59 27.32
CA LYS A 180 -7.47 10.83 28.71
C LYS A 180 -6.36 11.87 28.80
N TYR A 181 -5.55 12.05 27.76
CA TYR A 181 -4.34 12.88 27.76
C TYR A 181 -4.30 13.85 26.57
N ILE A 182 -5.45 14.46 26.24
CA ILE A 182 -5.60 15.36 25.10
C ILE A 182 -4.69 16.60 25.15
N ASP A 183 -4.25 16.98 26.35
CA ASP A 183 -3.36 18.12 26.57
C ASP A 183 -1.90 17.85 26.16
N LEU A 184 -1.54 16.58 25.90
CA LEU A 184 -0.21 16.20 25.42
C LEU A 184 -0.16 16.31 23.89
N GLU A 185 0.68 17.20 23.36
CA GLU A 185 0.76 17.51 21.93
C GLU A 185 0.96 16.25 21.05
N GLU A 186 1.84 15.34 21.45
CA GLU A 186 2.09 14.11 20.67
C GLU A 186 0.91 13.14 20.72
N ILE A 187 0.17 13.07 21.84
CA ILE A 187 -1.04 12.24 21.93
C ILE A 187 -2.16 12.84 21.07
N GLU A 188 -2.28 14.16 21.02
CA GLU A 188 -3.25 14.84 20.17
C GLU A 188 -2.97 14.61 18.67
N LYS A 189 -1.69 14.60 18.26
CA LYS A 189 -1.29 14.21 16.90
C LYS A 189 -1.75 12.78 16.59
N ILE A 190 -1.45 11.83 17.46
CA ILE A 190 -1.86 10.42 17.28
C ILE A 190 -3.39 10.30 17.25
N ARG A 191 -4.11 10.99 18.14
CA ARG A 191 -5.57 11.02 18.14
C ARG A 191 -6.12 11.50 16.81
N THR A 192 -5.57 12.59 16.28
CA THR A 192 -5.96 13.16 14.99
C THR A 192 -5.73 12.17 13.85
N GLU A 193 -4.58 11.49 13.83
CA GLU A 193 -4.29 10.44 12.85
C GLU A 193 -5.26 9.27 12.92
N VAL A 194 -5.59 8.80 14.13
CA VAL A 194 -6.53 7.69 14.35
C VAL A 194 -7.94 8.08 13.92
N VAL A 195 -8.41 9.28 14.28
CA VAL A 195 -9.72 9.81 13.87
C VAL A 195 -9.79 9.96 12.34
N ALA A 196 -8.76 10.53 11.71
CA ALA A 196 -8.68 10.65 10.26
C ALA A 196 -8.77 9.27 9.59
N LYS A 197 -8.02 8.29 10.11
CA LYS A 197 -8.06 6.91 9.62
C LYS A 197 -9.46 6.31 9.71
N ILE A 198 -10.15 6.48 10.84
CA ILE A 198 -11.52 5.96 11.02
C ILE A 198 -12.49 6.63 10.06
N CYS A 199 -12.40 7.95 9.85
CA CYS A 199 -13.25 8.66 8.89
C CYS A 199 -13.05 8.13 7.46
N CYS A 200 -11.80 7.90 7.06
CA CYS A 200 -11.44 7.42 5.72
C CYS A 200 -11.80 5.94 5.49
N GLU A 201 -11.70 5.10 6.52
CA GLU A 201 -11.93 3.65 6.47
C GLU A 201 -13.24 3.27 7.22
N PHE A 202 -14.21 4.19 7.27
CA PHE A 202 -15.38 4.03 8.13
C PHE A 202 -16.23 2.82 7.76
N ASP A 203 -16.29 2.45 6.48
CA ASP A 203 -16.95 1.24 5.98
C ASP A 203 -16.28 -0.04 6.48
N GLU A 204 -14.95 -0.10 6.46
CA GLU A 204 -14.18 -1.21 7.03
C GLU A 204 -14.35 -1.27 8.55
N VAL A 205 -14.25 -0.11 9.23
CA VAL A 205 -14.42 0.00 10.68
C VAL A 205 -15.82 -0.50 11.08
N CYS A 206 -16.85 -0.06 10.37
CA CYS A 206 -18.23 -0.48 10.57
C CYS A 206 -18.46 -1.96 10.31
N SER A 207 -17.69 -2.60 9.44
CA SER A 207 -17.81 -4.02 9.13
C SER A 207 -17.20 -4.93 10.20
N ARG A 208 -16.26 -4.43 11.01
CA ARG A 208 -15.55 -5.24 12.00
C ARG A 208 -16.46 -5.76 13.13
N PRO A 209 -16.17 -6.94 13.71
CA PRO A 209 -16.96 -7.47 14.83
C PRO A 209 -16.93 -6.59 16.08
N ASP A 210 -15.81 -5.90 16.34
CA ASP A 210 -15.60 -5.07 17.52
C ASP A 210 -16.20 -3.65 17.39
N PHE A 211 -16.82 -3.31 16.26
CA PHE A 211 -17.56 -2.05 16.07
C PHE A 211 -18.62 -1.82 17.15
N VAL A 212 -19.21 -2.89 17.68
CA VAL A 212 -20.22 -2.83 18.76
C VAL A 212 -19.69 -2.20 20.05
N ASN A 213 -18.36 -2.14 20.21
CA ASN A 213 -17.67 -1.52 21.34
C ASN A 213 -17.47 -0.01 21.18
N MET A 214 -17.74 0.56 20.00
CA MET A 214 -17.65 2.02 19.82
C MET A 214 -18.69 2.71 20.70
N ARG A 215 -18.25 3.71 21.49
CA ARG A 215 -19.17 4.49 22.31
C ARG A 215 -20.06 5.38 21.44
N ILE A 216 -21.27 5.66 21.95
CA ILE A 216 -22.29 6.42 21.23
C ILE A 216 -21.85 7.85 20.91
N ASP A 217 -21.10 8.49 21.81
CA ASP A 217 -20.58 9.84 21.63
C ASP A 217 -19.64 9.95 20.43
N TYR A 218 -18.75 8.98 20.23
CA TYR A 218 -17.93 8.91 19.01
C TYR A 218 -18.75 8.58 17.78
N LEU A 219 -19.65 7.60 17.89
CA LEU A 219 -20.51 7.21 16.77
C LEU A 219 -21.27 8.43 16.23
N LEU A 220 -21.90 9.19 17.13
CA LEU A 220 -22.62 10.41 16.78
C LEU A 220 -21.67 11.50 16.25
N ARG A 221 -20.48 11.67 16.84
CA ARG A 221 -19.48 12.64 16.35
C ARG A 221 -19.07 12.33 14.90
N PHE A 222 -18.82 11.06 14.59
CA PHE A 222 -18.48 10.61 13.22
C PHE A 222 -19.65 10.86 12.26
N LEU A 223 -20.87 10.46 12.64
CA LEU A 223 -22.06 10.64 11.80
C LEU A 223 -22.38 12.13 11.55
N LYS A 224 -22.22 12.97 12.58
CA LYS A 224 -22.43 14.42 12.51
C LYS A 224 -21.34 15.17 11.74
N SER A 225 -20.13 14.60 11.66
CA SER A 225 -19.03 15.27 10.95
C SER A 225 -19.33 15.45 9.46
N GLY A 226 -20.12 14.55 8.86
CA GLY A 226 -20.38 14.54 7.41
C GLY A 226 -19.19 14.05 6.57
N ILE A 227 -18.03 13.83 7.18
CA ILE A 227 -16.75 13.46 6.54
C ILE A 227 -16.65 11.94 6.31
N ILE A 228 -17.50 11.15 6.98
CA ILE A 228 -17.45 9.70 6.90
C ILE A 228 -17.76 9.19 5.49
N VAL A 229 -16.98 8.20 5.09
CA VAL A 229 -17.11 7.59 3.78
C VAL A 229 -17.61 6.16 3.94
N ILE A 230 -18.92 5.97 3.76
CA ILE A 230 -19.56 4.66 3.93
C ILE A 230 -20.76 4.51 3.00
N PRO A 231 -20.95 3.33 2.37
CA PRO A 231 -22.22 3.00 1.70
C PRO A 231 -23.37 2.96 2.70
N GLU A 232 -24.52 3.56 2.37
CA GLU A 232 -25.63 3.69 3.32
C GLU A 232 -26.23 2.34 3.77
N ASP A 233 -26.15 1.31 2.94
CA ASP A 233 -26.54 -0.06 3.30
C ASP A 233 -25.61 -0.68 4.35
N VAL A 234 -24.29 -0.45 4.22
CA VAL A 234 -23.31 -0.88 5.23
C VAL A 234 -23.53 -0.09 6.52
N LEU A 235 -23.78 1.22 6.42
CA LEU A 235 -24.08 2.06 7.56
C LEU A 235 -25.32 1.56 8.31
N PHE A 236 -26.45 1.39 7.62
CA PHE A 236 -27.69 0.90 8.21
C PHE A 236 -27.47 -0.42 8.97
N ASN A 237 -26.89 -1.42 8.31
CA ASN A 237 -26.66 -2.73 8.91
C ASN A 237 -25.73 -2.66 10.13
N SER A 238 -24.71 -1.80 10.07
CA SER A 238 -23.76 -1.63 11.17
C SER A 238 -24.40 -0.95 12.38
N LEU A 239 -25.23 0.06 12.16
CA LEU A 239 -25.99 0.74 13.22
C LEU A 239 -27.01 -0.20 13.86
N MET A 240 -27.76 -0.98 13.07
CA MET A 240 -28.68 -1.99 13.60
C MET A 240 -27.94 -3.02 14.47
N ARG A 241 -26.80 -3.53 13.99
CA ARG A 241 -25.95 -4.46 14.76
C ARG A 241 -25.45 -3.85 16.07
N TRP A 242 -25.08 -2.57 16.06
CA TRP A 242 -24.65 -1.85 17.25
C TRP A 242 -25.79 -1.70 18.28
N ILE A 243 -27.01 -1.41 17.85
CA ILE A 243 -28.18 -1.33 18.74
C ILE A 243 -28.52 -2.70 19.32
N VAL A 244 -28.55 -3.75 18.51
CA VAL A 244 -28.91 -5.11 18.94
C VAL A 244 -27.99 -5.64 20.04
N HIS A 245 -26.70 -5.26 20.02
CA HIS A 245 -25.70 -5.72 21.01
C HIS A 245 -26.06 -5.36 22.45
N ASP A 246 -26.70 -4.21 22.68
CA ASP A 246 -27.17 -3.77 24.00
C ASP A 246 -28.50 -3.02 23.83
N LYS A 247 -29.52 -3.80 23.43
CA LYS A 247 -30.82 -3.28 23.01
C LYS A 247 -31.48 -2.42 24.09
N GLU A 248 -31.37 -2.80 25.35
CA GLU A 248 -32.03 -2.10 26.47
C GLU A 248 -31.58 -0.65 26.60
N GLN A 249 -30.27 -0.41 26.49
CA GLN A 249 -29.72 0.94 26.62
C GLN A 249 -29.65 1.69 25.29
N ARG A 250 -29.52 0.98 24.17
CA ARG A 250 -29.21 1.61 22.87
C ARG A 250 -30.42 1.92 22.02
N ILE A 251 -31.58 1.31 22.28
CA ILE A 251 -32.80 1.53 21.48
C ILE A 251 -33.26 3.00 21.48
N GLN A 252 -32.96 3.75 22.55
CA GLN A 252 -33.26 5.18 22.64
C GLN A 252 -32.59 6.03 21.55
N TYR A 253 -31.48 5.56 20.97
CA TYR A 253 -30.75 6.26 19.92
C TYR A 253 -31.22 5.91 18.51
N LEU A 254 -32.19 4.99 18.36
CA LEU A 254 -32.63 4.48 17.06
C LEU A 254 -33.05 5.61 16.11
N ASP A 255 -33.87 6.54 16.58
CA ASP A 255 -34.39 7.63 15.74
C ASP A 255 -33.29 8.61 15.31
N GLU A 256 -32.38 8.96 16.21
CA GLU A 256 -31.24 9.82 15.88
C GLU A 256 -30.32 9.11 14.87
N LEU A 257 -30.05 7.81 15.05
CA LEU A 257 -29.19 7.03 14.16
C LEU A 257 -29.80 6.85 12.76
N LEU A 258 -31.11 6.58 12.66
CA LEU A 258 -31.81 6.46 11.37
C LEU A 258 -31.80 7.80 10.60
N SER A 259 -31.83 8.94 11.31
CA SER A 259 -31.82 10.27 10.67
C SER A 259 -30.54 10.56 9.88
N PHE A 260 -29.42 9.89 10.19
CA PHE A 260 -28.17 10.04 9.46
C PHE A 260 -28.11 9.19 8.18
N ILE A 261 -29.05 8.27 7.98
CA ILE A 261 -29.04 7.32 6.86
C ILE A 261 -29.72 7.96 5.65
N ARG A 262 -29.00 7.98 4.53
CA ARG A 262 -29.51 8.51 3.26
C ARG A 262 -30.15 7.39 2.46
N PHE A 263 -31.35 6.95 2.86
CA PHE A 263 -32.07 5.83 2.23
C PHE A 263 -32.10 5.85 0.68
N PRO A 264 -32.27 7.00 0.00
CA PRO A 264 -32.19 7.07 -1.46
C PRO A 264 -30.85 6.60 -2.06
N MET A 265 -29.76 6.57 -1.29
CA MET A 265 -28.44 6.10 -1.72
C MET A 265 -28.19 4.60 -1.41
N MET A 266 -29.16 3.90 -0.81
CA MET A 266 -29.07 2.44 -0.58
C MET A 266 -29.43 1.65 -1.84
N GLU A 267 -28.94 0.40 -1.94
CA GLU A 267 -29.34 -0.51 -3.01
C GLU A 267 -30.80 -1.00 -2.83
N SER A 268 -31.47 -1.31 -3.93
CA SER A 268 -32.87 -1.77 -3.93
C SER A 268 -33.08 -3.04 -3.09
N VAL A 269 -32.12 -3.96 -3.12
CA VAL A 269 -32.15 -5.18 -2.31
C VAL A 269 -32.10 -4.84 -0.82
N ALA A 270 -31.17 -3.97 -0.40
CA ALA A 270 -31.08 -3.54 0.98
C ALA A 270 -32.37 -2.85 1.46
N LEU A 271 -33.00 -2.02 0.60
CA LEU A 271 -34.28 -1.38 0.93
C LEU A 271 -35.41 -2.40 1.19
N THR A 272 -35.44 -3.53 0.48
CA THR A 272 -36.42 -4.61 0.74
C THR A 272 -36.16 -5.36 2.05
N GLU A 273 -34.90 -5.45 2.48
CA GLU A 273 -34.54 -6.09 3.74
C GLU A 273 -34.98 -5.25 4.95
N ILE A 274 -34.98 -3.91 4.83
CA ILE A 274 -35.41 -2.98 5.88
C ILE A 274 -36.89 -3.21 6.24
N GLU A 275 -37.75 -3.49 5.26
CA GLU A 275 -39.18 -3.71 5.46
C GLU A 275 -39.48 -4.87 6.42
N ASN A 276 -38.54 -5.82 6.56
CA ASN A 276 -38.70 -6.99 7.43
C ASN A 276 -37.84 -6.92 8.71
N HIS A 277 -37.19 -5.79 8.99
CA HIS A 277 -36.21 -5.70 10.07
C HIS A 277 -36.89 -5.70 11.47
N PRO A 278 -36.49 -6.59 12.41
CA PRO A 278 -37.16 -6.74 13.71
C PRO A 278 -37.20 -5.48 14.58
N LEU A 279 -36.18 -4.62 14.49
CA LEU A 279 -36.14 -3.35 15.26
C LEU A 279 -37.10 -2.28 14.73
N LEU A 280 -37.64 -2.43 13.53
CA LEU A 280 -38.44 -1.41 12.86
C LEU A 280 -39.94 -1.75 12.80
N GLN A 281 -40.37 -2.87 13.38
CA GLN A 281 -41.77 -3.32 13.33
C GLN A 281 -42.75 -2.24 13.81
N ASP A 282 -42.42 -1.56 14.92
CA ASP A 282 -43.27 -0.52 15.51
C ASP A 282 -43.26 0.81 14.71
N LYS A 283 -42.29 0.99 13.81
CA LYS A 283 -42.06 2.22 13.01
C LYS A 283 -42.28 2.00 11.52
N MET A 284 -42.85 0.86 11.15
CA MET A 284 -42.91 0.44 9.75
C MET A 284 -43.75 1.37 8.88
N ASP A 285 -44.78 2.01 9.43
CA ASP A 285 -45.62 2.95 8.69
C ASP A 285 -44.86 4.21 8.25
N GLU A 286 -43.96 4.73 9.10
CA GLU A 286 -43.08 5.85 8.77
C GLU A 286 -42.01 5.41 7.75
N MET A 287 -41.41 4.24 7.99
CA MET A 287 -40.35 3.69 7.14
C MET A 287 -40.83 3.36 5.72
N LYS A 288 -42.07 2.89 5.54
CA LYS A 288 -42.65 2.60 4.21
C LYS A 288 -42.64 3.82 3.30
N SER A 289 -42.94 5.00 3.82
CA SER A 289 -42.90 6.23 3.04
C SER A 289 -41.48 6.55 2.56
N ILE A 290 -40.50 6.40 3.45
CA ILE A 290 -39.08 6.65 3.17
C ILE A 290 -38.54 5.64 2.14
N ILE A 291 -38.86 4.35 2.31
CA ILE A 291 -38.45 3.27 1.41
C ILE A 291 -39.05 3.47 0.03
N TYR A 292 -40.34 3.81 -0.06
CA TYR A 292 -41.00 4.06 -1.33
C TYR A 292 -40.35 5.22 -2.10
N GLU A 293 -40.04 6.32 -1.42
CA GLU A 293 -39.36 7.48 -2.03
C GLU A 293 -37.93 7.13 -2.47
N ALA A 294 -37.20 6.37 -1.66
CA ALA A 294 -35.87 5.86 -1.99
C ALA A 294 -35.88 4.95 -3.23
N MET A 295 -36.81 4.01 -3.31
CA MET A 295 -36.99 3.14 -4.48
C MET A 295 -37.34 3.95 -5.74
N LYS A 296 -38.22 4.96 -5.61
CA LYS A 296 -38.57 5.85 -6.71
C LYS A 296 -37.36 6.62 -7.23
N PHE A 297 -36.50 7.14 -6.33
CA PHE A 297 -35.27 7.84 -6.70
C PHE A 297 -34.27 6.93 -7.42
N GLN A 298 -34.16 5.66 -7.00
CA GLN A 298 -33.31 4.67 -7.65
C GLN A 298 -33.77 4.33 -9.08
N LEU A 299 -35.08 4.19 -9.28
CA LEU A 299 -35.68 3.92 -10.59
C LEU A 299 -35.60 5.11 -11.55
N ASN A 300 -35.96 6.31 -11.08
CA ASN A 300 -35.94 7.53 -11.87
C ASN A 300 -35.71 8.75 -10.99
N LYS A 301 -34.50 9.31 -11.04
CA LYS A 301 -34.12 10.50 -10.28
C LYS A 301 -34.97 11.71 -10.61
N ASP A 302 -35.36 11.89 -11.87
CA ASP A 302 -36.16 13.04 -12.34
C ASP A 302 -37.62 12.96 -11.87
N ALA A 303 -38.07 11.81 -11.38
CA ALA A 303 -39.39 11.66 -10.78
C ALA A 303 -39.47 12.29 -9.37
N ILE A 304 -38.34 12.71 -8.79
CA ILE A 304 -38.27 13.49 -7.55
C ILE A 304 -38.15 14.98 -7.92
N PRO A 305 -38.99 15.87 -7.35
CA PRO A 305 -38.91 17.31 -7.61
C PRO A 305 -37.50 17.85 -7.38
N GLU A 306 -37.03 18.75 -8.25
CA GLU A 306 -35.69 19.35 -8.18
C GLU A 306 -35.41 19.93 -6.79
N GLU A 307 -36.36 20.67 -6.23
CA GLU A 307 -36.28 21.27 -4.88
C GLU A 307 -35.95 20.23 -3.79
N ARG A 308 -36.49 19.01 -3.89
CA ARG A 308 -36.18 17.92 -2.95
C ARG A 308 -34.86 17.25 -3.26
N ARG A 309 -34.45 17.17 -4.53
CA ARG A 309 -33.15 16.59 -4.92
C ARG A 309 -31.95 17.38 -4.38
N VAL A 310 -32.14 18.65 -4.05
CA VAL A 310 -31.10 19.48 -3.40
C VAL A 310 -30.89 19.10 -1.93
N HIS A 311 -31.84 18.42 -1.30
CA HIS A 311 -31.74 17.98 0.09
C HIS A 311 -30.62 16.94 0.29
N GLU A 312 -29.92 16.98 1.44
CA GLU A 312 -28.73 16.14 1.68
C GLU A 312 -29.01 14.63 1.60
N ASN A 313 -30.20 14.19 2.00
CA ASN A 313 -30.63 12.79 1.89
C ASN A 313 -30.63 12.23 0.45
N PHE A 314 -30.66 13.10 -0.57
CA PHE A 314 -30.62 12.70 -1.98
C PHE A 314 -29.23 12.90 -2.61
N LYS A 315 -28.23 13.30 -1.81
CA LYS A 315 -26.86 13.50 -2.24
C LYS A 315 -25.94 12.41 -1.68
N GLU A 316 -24.92 12.05 -2.44
CA GLU A 316 -23.84 11.20 -1.94
C GLU A 316 -23.07 11.93 -0.83
N ARG A 317 -22.44 11.19 0.09
CA ARG A 317 -21.58 11.78 1.12
C ARG A 317 -20.40 12.48 0.46
N GLU A 318 -20.14 13.72 0.86
CA GLU A 318 -18.96 14.45 0.43
C GLU A 318 -17.76 13.97 1.27
N GLY A 319 -16.62 13.76 0.64
CA GLY A 319 -15.37 13.45 1.35
C GLY A 319 -14.84 14.68 2.09
N PRO A 320 -13.83 14.51 2.96
CA PRO A 320 -13.12 15.65 3.55
C PRO A 320 -12.64 16.63 2.47
N PRO A 321 -12.79 17.95 2.66
CA PRO A 321 -12.35 18.94 1.68
C PRO A 321 -10.84 18.85 1.42
N GLU A 322 -10.42 18.97 0.16
CA GLU A 322 -9.02 19.14 -0.23
C GLU A 322 -8.53 20.53 0.25
N GLU A 323 -7.97 20.64 1.46
CA GLU A 323 -7.34 21.88 1.92
C GLU A 323 -5.91 22.04 1.36
N ASP A 324 -5.61 23.26 0.92
CA ASP A 324 -4.32 23.68 0.38
C ASP A 324 -3.18 23.47 1.40
N GLY A 325 -2.29 22.52 1.11
CA GLY A 325 -0.99 22.40 1.78
C GLY A 325 -0.89 21.34 2.89
N HIS A 326 -2.01 20.84 3.42
CA HIS A 326 -2.01 19.68 4.31
C HIS A 326 -2.68 18.50 3.60
N SER A 327 -1.87 17.76 2.85
CA SER A 327 -2.35 16.47 2.33
C SER A 327 -2.63 15.57 3.53
N TYR A 328 -3.89 15.39 3.90
CA TYR A 328 -4.30 14.17 4.60
C TYR A 328 -4.00 13.03 3.62
N LYS A 329 -2.79 12.49 3.75
CA LYS A 329 -2.13 11.59 2.81
C LYS A 329 -2.66 10.16 3.01
N TYR A 330 -3.99 10.01 3.04
CA TYR A 330 -4.64 8.71 3.07
C TYR A 330 -5.35 8.46 1.73
N LYS A 331 -4.62 8.65 0.63
CA LYS A 331 -5.02 8.04 -0.64
C LYS A 331 -4.87 6.54 -0.43
N LYS A 332 -5.98 5.80 -0.32
CA LYS A 332 -5.96 4.35 -0.53
C LYS A 332 -5.57 4.16 -2.00
N VAL A 333 -4.27 4.05 -2.22
CA VAL A 333 -3.65 3.80 -3.52
C VAL A 333 -3.49 2.30 -3.64
N PHE A 334 -4.03 1.71 -4.70
CA PHE A 334 -3.65 0.36 -5.09
C PHE A 334 -3.25 0.34 -6.56
N THR A 335 -2.31 -0.55 -6.88
CA THR A 335 -1.69 -0.62 -8.21
C THR A 335 -1.93 -1.99 -8.80
N LEU A 336 -2.53 -2.01 -10.00
CA LEU A 336 -2.63 -3.19 -10.84
C LEU A 336 -1.45 -3.19 -11.82
N THR A 337 -0.86 -4.36 -12.00
CA THR A 337 0.40 -4.57 -12.74
C THR A 337 0.22 -5.70 -13.75
N SER A 338 1.25 -6.02 -14.53
CA SER A 338 1.24 -7.15 -15.47
C SER A 338 1.21 -8.54 -14.79
N LEU A 339 1.05 -8.62 -13.46
CA LEU A 339 1.09 -9.87 -12.70
C LEU A 339 2.38 -10.67 -12.95
N GLY A 340 3.50 -9.95 -13.09
CA GLY A 340 4.83 -10.53 -13.34
C GLY A 340 5.04 -11.09 -14.75
N CYS A 341 4.05 -10.98 -15.65
CA CYS A 341 4.19 -11.34 -17.05
C CYS A 341 4.80 -10.18 -17.86
N THR A 342 5.47 -10.52 -18.96
CA THR A 342 6.09 -9.56 -19.89
C THR A 342 6.03 -10.11 -21.32
N GLY A 343 6.29 -9.28 -22.34
CA GLY A 343 6.22 -9.70 -23.74
C GLY A 343 4.80 -10.01 -24.20
N SER A 344 4.66 -11.02 -25.05
CA SER A 344 3.39 -11.45 -25.65
C SER A 344 2.53 -12.34 -24.73
N VAL A 345 3.03 -12.73 -23.55
CA VAL A 345 2.39 -13.68 -22.64
C VAL A 345 1.30 -13.02 -21.80
N LYS A 346 0.03 -13.32 -22.05
CA LYS A 346 -1.06 -12.82 -21.20
C LYS A 346 -1.04 -13.43 -19.79
N PRO A 347 -1.39 -12.68 -18.74
CA PRO A 347 -1.53 -13.24 -17.40
C PRO A 347 -2.60 -14.34 -17.30
N THR A 348 -2.33 -15.39 -16.52
CA THR A 348 -3.25 -16.53 -16.31
C THR A 348 -3.66 -16.75 -14.86
N SER A 349 -2.97 -16.15 -13.88
CA SER A 349 -3.36 -16.19 -12.47
C SER A 349 -2.92 -14.93 -11.72
N ILE A 350 -3.63 -14.56 -10.64
CA ILE A 350 -3.26 -13.44 -9.75
C ILE A 350 -2.14 -13.83 -8.77
N GLY A 351 -2.04 -15.12 -8.41
CA GLY A 351 -1.01 -15.63 -7.50
C GLY A 351 -0.95 -14.87 -6.17
N THR A 352 0.27 -14.50 -5.76
CA THR A 352 0.57 -13.70 -4.56
C THR A 352 0.97 -12.27 -4.90
N HIS A 353 0.64 -11.78 -6.11
CA HIS A 353 1.06 -10.46 -6.59
C HIS A 353 0.38 -9.31 -5.83
N TYR A 354 -0.76 -9.57 -5.19
CA TYR A 354 -1.51 -8.61 -4.41
C TYR A 354 -1.68 -9.07 -2.96
N ASP A 355 -1.89 -8.12 -2.06
CA ASP A 355 -2.20 -8.42 -0.67
C ASP A 355 -3.52 -9.20 -0.53
N LYS A 356 -3.79 -9.72 0.68
CA LYS A 356 -4.98 -10.53 0.97
C LYS A 356 -6.30 -9.80 0.78
N HIS A 357 -6.30 -8.47 0.80
CA HIS A 357 -7.49 -7.65 0.61
C HIS A 357 -7.77 -7.43 -0.88
N LEU A 358 -6.78 -6.94 -1.64
CA LEU A 358 -6.91 -6.68 -3.07
C LEU A 358 -7.14 -7.98 -3.86
N SER A 359 -6.51 -9.09 -3.45
CA SER A 359 -6.72 -10.41 -4.06
C SER A 359 -8.17 -10.94 -3.94
N LYS A 360 -8.99 -10.39 -3.04
CA LYS A 360 -10.41 -10.80 -2.89
C LYS A 360 -11.35 -10.04 -3.82
N VAL A 361 -10.94 -8.86 -4.29
CA VAL A 361 -11.80 -7.94 -5.06
C VAL A 361 -11.39 -7.84 -6.54
N ILE A 362 -10.26 -8.44 -6.90
CA ILE A 362 -9.79 -8.60 -8.28
C ILE A 362 -10.01 -10.03 -8.73
N THR A 363 -10.64 -10.21 -9.87
CA THR A 363 -10.69 -11.49 -10.60
C THR A 363 -9.93 -11.36 -11.92
N LEU A 364 -9.47 -12.47 -12.49
CA LEU A 364 -8.73 -12.45 -13.75
C LEU A 364 -9.48 -13.24 -14.82
N LYS A 365 -9.71 -12.61 -15.97
CA LYS A 365 -10.42 -13.21 -17.10
C LYS A 365 -9.65 -12.91 -18.39
N ASN A 366 -9.09 -13.95 -19.03
CA ASN A 366 -8.36 -13.84 -20.28
C ASN A 366 -7.20 -12.82 -20.27
N GLY A 367 -6.50 -12.65 -19.14
CA GLY A 367 -5.43 -11.66 -18.98
C GLY A 367 -5.91 -10.26 -18.59
N ILE A 368 -7.23 -10.04 -18.51
CA ILE A 368 -7.85 -8.79 -18.06
C ILE A 368 -8.24 -8.93 -16.58
N GLN A 369 -7.78 -8.00 -15.78
CA GLN A 369 -8.10 -7.91 -14.35
C GLN A 369 -9.43 -7.18 -14.19
N GLU A 370 -10.39 -7.83 -13.55
CA GLU A 370 -11.74 -7.33 -13.29
C GLU A 370 -11.83 -6.92 -11.83
N TRP A 371 -12.06 -5.63 -11.59
CA TRP A 371 -12.20 -5.03 -10.27
C TRP A 371 -13.64 -4.57 -10.07
N LYS A 372 -14.28 -5.04 -8.99
CA LYS A 372 -15.53 -4.44 -8.53
C LYS A 372 -15.23 -3.31 -7.56
N VAL A 373 -15.69 -2.11 -7.90
CA VAL A 373 -15.54 -0.93 -7.06
C VAL A 373 -16.23 -1.18 -5.72
N HIS A 374 -15.47 -1.12 -4.63
CA HIS A 374 -15.99 -1.43 -3.29
C HIS A 374 -16.75 -0.25 -2.67
N ALA A 375 -16.46 0.98 -3.08
CA ALA A 375 -17.09 2.17 -2.55
C ALA A 375 -17.28 3.23 -3.65
N SER A 376 -18.44 3.88 -3.68
CA SER A 376 -18.69 5.00 -4.60
C SER A 376 -17.79 6.19 -4.24
N GLY A 377 -17.28 6.92 -5.23
CA GLY A 377 -16.47 8.11 -4.98
C GLY A 377 -15.72 8.61 -6.20
N LYS A 378 -14.88 9.63 -5.99
CA LYS A 378 -13.93 10.09 -7.00
C LYS A 378 -12.66 9.27 -6.89
N TYR A 379 -12.14 8.84 -8.02
CA TYR A 379 -10.90 8.09 -8.12
C TYR A 379 -10.00 8.79 -9.12
N ARG A 380 -8.80 9.15 -8.68
CA ARG A 380 -7.71 9.47 -9.59
C ARG A 380 -7.18 8.15 -10.11
N ILE A 381 -7.35 7.92 -11.40
CA ILE A 381 -6.83 6.75 -12.09
C ILE A 381 -5.65 7.22 -12.91
N THR A 382 -4.49 6.57 -12.74
CA THR A 382 -3.30 6.78 -13.54
C THR A 382 -3.04 5.51 -14.34
N ALA A 383 -3.02 5.60 -15.67
CA ALA A 383 -2.69 4.49 -16.56
C ALA A 383 -1.36 4.76 -17.28
N VAL A 384 -0.47 3.77 -17.26
CA VAL A 384 0.86 3.86 -17.86
C VAL A 384 1.03 2.73 -18.87
N GLY A 385 1.27 3.08 -20.14
CA GLY A 385 1.53 2.12 -21.21
C GLY A 385 2.94 1.55 -21.15
N ALA A 386 3.16 0.40 -21.76
CA ALA A 386 4.47 -0.27 -21.73
C ALA A 386 5.43 0.27 -22.80
N SER A 387 6.73 0.08 -22.60
CA SER A 387 7.73 0.42 -23.63
C SER A 387 7.84 -0.64 -24.72
N GLY A 388 8.29 -0.24 -25.91
CA GLY A 388 8.73 -1.18 -26.93
C GLY A 388 9.97 -1.96 -26.51
N GLY A 389 10.22 -3.06 -27.22
CA GLY A 389 11.45 -3.83 -27.06
C GLY A 389 12.68 -3.06 -27.53
N ILE A 390 13.86 -3.48 -27.08
CA ILE A 390 15.14 -2.94 -27.51
C ILE A 390 15.75 -3.79 -28.62
N ASN A 391 16.68 -3.20 -29.36
CA ASN A 391 17.52 -3.93 -30.30
C ASN A 391 18.92 -4.11 -29.68
N PRO A 392 19.27 -5.31 -29.16
CA PRO A 392 20.55 -5.50 -28.48
C PRO A 392 21.76 -5.46 -29.44
N HIS A 393 21.53 -5.46 -30.75
CA HIS A 393 22.58 -5.51 -31.78
C HIS A 393 22.97 -4.12 -32.31
N THR A 394 22.42 -3.04 -31.75
CA THR A 394 22.77 -1.67 -32.10
C THR A 394 22.59 -0.75 -30.89
N THR A 395 23.43 0.28 -30.79
CA THR A 395 23.27 1.37 -29.82
C THR A 395 22.59 2.60 -30.43
N ASN A 396 22.31 2.57 -31.74
CA ASN A 396 21.82 3.73 -32.49
C ASN A 396 20.31 3.94 -32.35
N THR A 397 19.58 2.91 -31.90
CA THR A 397 18.12 2.95 -31.79
C THR A 397 17.67 2.31 -30.48
N LYS A 398 16.67 2.90 -29.86
CA LYS A 398 15.98 2.38 -28.68
C LYS A 398 14.51 2.18 -28.97
N GLY A 399 13.87 1.33 -28.16
CA GLY A 399 12.43 1.21 -28.15
C GLY A 399 11.79 2.50 -27.62
N GLY A 400 10.66 2.86 -28.18
CA GLY A 400 9.81 3.94 -27.69
C GLY A 400 9.34 3.65 -26.27
N LYS A 401 9.28 4.70 -25.45
CA LYS A 401 8.73 4.65 -24.10
C LYS A 401 7.20 4.72 -24.12
N GLY A 402 6.54 4.15 -23.12
CA GLY A 402 5.10 4.29 -22.94
C GLY A 402 4.71 5.66 -22.40
N ALA A 403 3.44 6.05 -22.58
CA ALA A 403 2.86 7.27 -22.05
C ALA A 403 2.18 7.03 -20.70
N LYS A 404 2.22 8.04 -19.83
CA LYS A 404 1.46 8.10 -18.58
C LYS A 404 0.34 9.11 -18.72
N VAL A 405 -0.87 8.72 -18.35
CA VAL A 405 -2.04 9.61 -18.29
C VAL A 405 -2.75 9.43 -16.95
N SER A 406 -3.31 10.51 -16.41
CA SER A 406 -4.16 10.43 -15.21
C SER A 406 -5.36 11.36 -15.29
N GLY A 407 -6.46 10.97 -14.64
CA GLY A 407 -7.69 11.77 -14.58
C GLY A 407 -8.54 11.37 -13.38
N ILE A 408 -9.54 12.18 -13.06
CA ILE A 408 -10.49 11.94 -11.97
C ILE A 408 -11.79 11.38 -12.54
N PHE A 409 -12.19 10.21 -12.02
CA PHE A 409 -13.36 9.47 -12.45
C PHE A 409 -14.32 9.29 -11.28
N LYS A 410 -15.62 9.49 -11.52
CA LYS A 410 -16.65 9.16 -10.54
C LYS A 410 -17.05 7.71 -10.73
N LEU A 411 -16.65 6.85 -9.79
CA LEU A 411 -16.98 5.43 -9.81
C LEU A 411 -18.09 5.12 -8.80
N LYS A 412 -18.94 4.14 -9.10
CA LYS A 412 -20.01 3.68 -8.22
C LYS A 412 -19.64 2.33 -7.61
N ARG A 413 -20.02 2.10 -6.36
CA ARG A 413 -19.93 0.76 -5.75
C ARG A 413 -20.61 -0.28 -6.64
N GLY A 414 -20.00 -1.45 -6.73
CA GLY A 414 -20.45 -2.55 -7.58
C GLY A 414 -20.06 -2.41 -9.05
N GLN A 415 -19.72 -1.21 -9.52
CA GLN A 415 -19.30 -0.97 -10.90
C GLN A 415 -18.11 -1.87 -11.25
N LEU A 416 -18.21 -2.56 -12.37
CA LEU A 416 -17.16 -3.42 -12.89
C LEU A 416 -16.15 -2.58 -13.68
N ILE A 417 -14.89 -2.61 -13.27
CA ILE A 417 -13.77 -1.99 -13.97
C ILE A 417 -12.88 -3.08 -14.54
N GLN A 418 -12.67 -3.06 -15.85
CA GLN A 418 -11.77 -3.97 -16.55
C GLN A 418 -10.43 -3.27 -16.79
N VAL A 419 -9.35 -3.96 -16.40
CA VAL A 419 -7.99 -3.45 -16.49
C VAL A 419 -7.11 -4.43 -17.25
N LEU A 420 -6.63 -4.00 -18.42
CA LEU A 420 -5.60 -4.71 -19.17
C LEU A 420 -4.30 -3.94 -19.00
N VAL A 421 -3.31 -4.55 -18.37
CA VAL A 421 -2.00 -3.91 -18.19
C VAL A 421 -1.08 -4.26 -19.36
N GLY A 422 -0.62 -3.25 -20.07
CA GLY A 422 0.27 -3.41 -21.22
C GLY A 422 1.61 -3.99 -20.79
N GLN A 423 2.21 -4.80 -21.64
CA GLN A 423 3.51 -5.44 -21.39
C GLN A 423 4.55 -4.93 -22.38
N LYS A 424 5.82 -4.95 -21.95
CA LYS A 424 6.94 -4.55 -22.79
C LYS A 424 6.99 -5.43 -24.04
N GLY A 425 7.25 -4.83 -25.20
CA GLY A 425 7.51 -5.58 -26.43
C GLY A 425 8.74 -6.48 -26.30
N GLU A 426 8.77 -7.61 -27.02
CA GLU A 426 9.94 -8.47 -27.02
C GLU A 426 11.13 -7.78 -27.70
N ASP A 427 12.32 -8.05 -27.19
CA ASP A 427 13.56 -7.50 -27.75
C ASP A 427 13.88 -8.18 -29.08
N ALA A 428 14.54 -7.46 -29.98
CA ALA A 428 14.87 -7.98 -31.31
C ALA A 428 15.73 -9.24 -31.21
N THR A 429 15.36 -10.28 -31.97
CA THR A 429 16.15 -11.50 -32.13
C THR A 429 16.80 -11.54 -33.53
N GLY A 430 17.96 -12.17 -33.66
CA GLY A 430 18.72 -12.28 -34.92
C GLY A 430 20.06 -11.54 -34.92
N SER A 431 20.91 -11.73 -35.94
CA SER A 431 22.20 -11.02 -36.04
C SER A 431 22.04 -9.59 -36.58
N THR A 432 23.15 -8.86 -36.71
CA THR A 432 23.25 -7.47 -37.22
C THR A 432 22.63 -7.23 -38.61
N GLY A 433 22.07 -8.25 -39.28
CA GLY A 433 21.50 -8.20 -40.63
C GLY A 433 20.04 -7.74 -40.74
N GLY A 434 19.39 -7.30 -39.66
CA GLY A 434 18.16 -6.50 -39.77
C GLY A 434 16.95 -6.86 -38.94
N GLY A 435 17.14 -7.39 -37.73
CA GLY A 435 16.07 -7.54 -36.75
C GLY A 435 15.68 -6.22 -36.08
N ALA A 436 14.39 -6.05 -35.83
CA ALA A 436 13.76 -4.98 -35.07
C ALA A 436 12.92 -5.56 -33.93
N ALA A 437 12.62 -4.74 -32.93
CA ALA A 437 11.93 -5.16 -31.71
C ALA A 437 10.41 -4.95 -31.77
N GLY A 438 9.68 -5.66 -30.92
CA GLY A 438 8.22 -5.59 -30.87
C GLY A 438 7.73 -4.30 -30.22
N GLY A 439 6.53 -3.86 -30.61
CA GLY A 439 5.86 -2.74 -29.95
C GLY A 439 5.40 -3.08 -28.54
N GLY A 440 5.42 -2.11 -27.63
CA GLY A 440 4.88 -2.23 -26.28
C GLY A 440 3.36 -2.16 -26.28
N GLY A 441 2.72 -2.86 -25.35
CA GLY A 441 1.28 -2.85 -25.21
C GLY A 441 0.72 -1.58 -24.58
N GLY A 442 -0.50 -1.22 -24.97
CA GLY A 442 -1.31 -0.22 -24.28
C GLY A 442 -1.86 -0.76 -22.97
N THR A 443 -2.08 0.13 -22.02
CA THR A 443 -2.71 -0.17 -20.72
C THR A 443 -4.10 0.43 -20.69
N PHE A 444 -5.13 -0.39 -20.53
CA PHE A 444 -6.53 -0.02 -20.70
C PHE A 444 -7.28 -0.10 -19.37
N VAL A 445 -8.04 0.94 -19.05
CA VAL A 445 -9.02 0.97 -17.97
C VAL A 445 -10.38 1.26 -18.56
N VAL A 446 -11.31 0.34 -18.36
CA VAL A 446 -12.57 0.27 -19.13
C VAL A 446 -13.72 0.03 -18.17
N ASP A 447 -14.84 0.71 -18.39
CA ASP A 447 -16.10 0.34 -17.77
C ASP A 447 -16.54 -1.02 -18.32
N GLY A 448 -16.55 -2.05 -17.48
CA GLY A 448 -16.79 -3.43 -17.89
C GLY A 448 -18.24 -3.69 -18.34
N GLU A 449 -19.20 -2.91 -17.85
CA GLU A 449 -20.61 -3.06 -18.23
C GLU A 449 -20.91 -2.32 -19.53
N LEU A 450 -20.41 -1.08 -19.65
CA LEU A 450 -20.65 -0.24 -20.82
C LEU A 450 -19.68 -0.53 -21.98
N GLN A 451 -18.59 -1.25 -21.72
CA GLN A 451 -17.49 -1.47 -22.66
C GLN A 451 -16.94 -0.15 -23.23
N GLN A 452 -16.85 0.87 -22.37
CA GLN A 452 -16.35 2.20 -22.73
C GLN A 452 -15.00 2.47 -22.06
N PRO A 453 -14.01 3.00 -22.80
CA PRO A 453 -12.72 3.32 -22.21
C PRO A 453 -12.89 4.51 -21.25
N LEU A 454 -12.30 4.38 -20.06
CA LEU A 454 -12.17 5.48 -19.10
C LEU A 454 -10.84 6.20 -19.34
N ILE A 455 -9.75 5.43 -19.31
CA ILE A 455 -8.40 5.95 -19.51
C ILE A 455 -7.50 4.87 -20.10
N ILE A 456 -6.61 5.26 -21.02
CA ILE A 456 -5.70 4.35 -21.73
C ILE A 456 -4.31 4.98 -21.78
N GLY A 457 -3.30 4.30 -21.23
CA GLY A 457 -1.89 4.63 -21.40
C GLY A 457 -1.36 4.02 -22.71
N ALA A 458 -0.79 4.84 -23.59
CA ALA A 458 -0.26 4.37 -24.86
C ALA A 458 1.09 3.66 -24.69
N GLY A 459 1.28 2.54 -25.40
CA GLY A 459 2.55 1.85 -25.50
C GLY A 459 3.51 2.53 -26.48
N GLY A 460 4.81 2.31 -26.30
CA GLY A 460 5.84 2.77 -27.23
C GLY A 460 6.10 1.76 -28.36
N SER A 461 6.54 2.23 -29.52
CA SER A 461 6.94 1.38 -30.64
C SER A 461 8.27 0.66 -30.38
N GLY A 462 8.51 -0.47 -31.02
CA GLY A 462 9.77 -1.20 -30.88
C GLY A 462 10.97 -0.49 -31.49
N ALA A 463 12.18 -0.87 -31.05
CA ALA A 463 13.43 -0.40 -31.65
C ALA A 463 13.57 -0.87 -33.11
N ASN A 464 14.02 0.02 -33.99
CA ASN A 464 14.27 -0.30 -35.39
C ASN A 464 15.58 -1.09 -35.58
N TRP A 465 15.78 -1.69 -36.77
CA TRP A 465 17.06 -2.30 -37.16
C TRP A 465 18.21 -1.26 -37.30
N TYR A 466 19.45 -1.75 -37.34
CA TYR A 466 20.68 -0.95 -37.21
C TYR A 466 20.88 0.20 -38.22
N SER A 467 20.19 0.17 -39.37
CA SER A 467 20.32 1.21 -40.39
C SER A 467 19.57 2.50 -40.03
N PHE A 468 18.70 2.46 -39.03
CA PHE A 468 18.06 3.65 -38.48
C PHE A 468 18.97 4.38 -37.49
N THR A 469 18.81 5.69 -37.42
CA THR A 469 19.51 6.56 -36.46
C THR A 469 18.55 7.23 -35.48
N ILE A 470 17.29 6.77 -35.45
CA ILE A 470 16.22 7.33 -34.64
C ILE A 470 15.54 6.24 -33.82
N ASP A 471 15.17 6.60 -32.60
CA ASP A 471 14.42 5.74 -31.69
C ASP A 471 13.02 5.45 -32.22
N GLY A 472 12.46 4.32 -31.77
CA GLY A 472 11.06 4.00 -31.99
C GLY A 472 10.17 5.11 -31.39
N PRO A 473 9.09 5.54 -32.08
CA PRO A 473 8.17 6.53 -31.55
C PRO A 473 7.63 6.12 -30.17
N GLY A 474 7.68 7.02 -29.19
CA GLY A 474 7.05 6.79 -27.89
C GLY A 474 5.53 6.91 -27.96
N GLY A 475 4.85 6.43 -26.92
CA GLY A 475 3.42 6.65 -26.73
C GLY A 475 3.12 8.15 -26.58
N GLN A 476 2.04 8.61 -27.22
CA GLN A 476 1.63 10.01 -27.33
C GLN A 476 0.38 10.30 -26.51
N LEU A 477 0.19 11.58 -26.19
CA LEU A 477 -1.05 12.09 -25.60
C LEU A 477 -2.13 12.24 -26.68
N TYR A 478 -3.36 11.83 -26.38
CA TYR A 478 -4.48 12.05 -27.31
C TYR A 478 -4.66 13.53 -27.61
N ASP A 479 -4.72 13.88 -28.90
CA ASP A 479 -5.02 15.23 -29.36
C ASP A 479 -6.46 15.27 -29.95
N PRO A 480 -7.41 15.98 -29.32
CA PRO A 480 -8.78 16.11 -29.80
C PRO A 480 -8.91 16.77 -31.18
N SER A 481 -7.86 17.47 -31.66
CA SER A 481 -7.83 18.07 -33.00
C SER A 481 -7.54 17.06 -34.11
N ILE A 482 -7.14 15.84 -33.76
CA ILE A 482 -7.10 14.70 -34.69
C ILE A 482 -8.57 14.27 -34.91
N GLU A 483 -9.18 14.80 -35.98
CA GLU A 483 -10.59 14.60 -36.31
C GLU A 483 -11.03 13.14 -36.21
N SER A 484 -12.26 12.98 -35.68
CA SER A 484 -12.94 11.74 -35.38
C SER A 484 -12.67 10.61 -36.37
N THR A 485 -12.28 9.45 -35.86
CA THR A 485 -12.98 8.21 -36.16
C THR A 485 -12.59 7.18 -35.12
N LYS A 486 -13.53 6.30 -34.81
CA LYS A 486 -13.26 4.95 -34.30
C LYS A 486 -12.01 4.43 -35.01
N SER A 487 -10.88 4.39 -34.29
CA SER A 487 -9.56 3.86 -34.67
C SER A 487 -9.38 3.52 -36.16
N VAL A 488 -8.72 4.38 -36.94
CA VAL A 488 -8.20 3.94 -38.24
C VAL A 488 -7.17 2.83 -37.99
N GLU A 489 -7.23 1.74 -38.76
CA GLU A 489 -6.26 0.65 -38.66
C GLU A 489 -4.84 1.23 -38.76
N ALA A 490 -3.99 0.91 -37.80
CA ALA A 490 -2.63 1.45 -37.77
C ALA A 490 -1.85 0.93 -38.98
N TYR A 491 -1.34 1.84 -39.80
CA TYR A 491 -0.58 1.52 -41.00
C TYR A 491 0.62 0.61 -40.71
N ALA A 492 0.89 -0.33 -41.61
CA ALA A 492 1.98 -1.28 -41.52
C ALA A 492 2.63 -1.50 -42.90
N GLU A 493 3.95 -1.57 -42.94
CA GLU A 493 4.73 -2.10 -44.06
C GLU A 493 5.65 -3.23 -43.60
N ARG A 494 6.84 -2.93 -43.06
CA ARG A 494 7.81 -3.97 -42.67
C ARG A 494 7.77 -4.31 -41.18
N GLY A 495 6.99 -3.55 -40.41
CA GLY A 495 6.59 -3.83 -39.04
C GLY A 495 5.08 -3.91 -38.95
N GLY A 496 4.55 -4.60 -37.93
CA GLY A 496 3.12 -4.69 -37.67
C GLY A 496 2.63 -3.43 -36.96
N GLY A 497 1.42 -2.99 -37.29
CA GLY A 497 0.76 -1.89 -36.60
C GLY A 497 0.36 -2.27 -35.18
N GLY A 498 0.28 -1.30 -34.28
CA GLY A 498 -0.28 -1.50 -32.94
C GLY A 498 -1.81 -1.63 -32.97
N GLY A 499 -2.35 -2.41 -32.06
CA GLY A 499 -3.77 -2.51 -31.77
C GLY A 499 -4.30 -1.29 -31.02
N GLY A 500 -5.48 -0.83 -31.42
CA GLY A 500 -6.22 0.23 -30.73
C GLY A 500 -7.19 -0.30 -29.67
N PHE A 501 -8.11 0.56 -29.23
CA PHE A 501 -9.23 0.10 -28.40
C PHE A 501 -10.26 -0.69 -29.22
N TYR A 502 -10.70 -0.15 -30.37
CA TYR A 502 -11.73 -0.79 -31.20
C TYR A 502 -11.16 -1.67 -32.31
N ILE A 503 -10.12 -1.21 -33.02
CA ILE A 503 -9.60 -1.86 -34.23
C ILE A 503 -8.16 -2.32 -33.99
N LYS A 504 -7.84 -3.53 -34.48
CA LYS A 504 -6.49 -4.11 -34.44
C LYS A 504 -5.52 -3.34 -35.34
N GLY A 505 -4.23 -3.59 -35.20
CA GLY A 505 -3.22 -3.03 -36.11
C GLY A 505 -3.16 -3.75 -37.45
N ALA A 506 -2.72 -3.07 -38.51
CA ALA A 506 -2.50 -3.72 -39.80
C ALA A 506 -1.33 -4.71 -39.74
N ASN A 507 -1.39 -5.73 -40.59
CA ASN A 507 -0.28 -6.66 -40.76
C ASN A 507 0.82 -6.03 -41.62
N GLY A 508 2.07 -6.23 -41.23
CA GLY A 508 3.21 -5.96 -42.10
C GLY A 508 3.44 -7.11 -43.09
N SER A 509 4.45 -6.96 -43.94
CA SER A 509 4.84 -7.93 -44.97
C SER A 509 5.21 -9.29 -44.40
N SER A 510 5.72 -9.33 -43.17
CA SER A 510 6.27 -10.52 -42.51
C SER A 510 5.91 -10.59 -41.02
N CYS A 511 4.94 -9.82 -40.58
CA CYS A 511 4.53 -9.79 -39.17
C CYS A 511 3.06 -9.34 -39.08
N THR A 512 2.42 -9.64 -37.96
CA THR A 512 1.04 -9.27 -37.73
C THR A 512 0.96 -8.03 -36.86
N GLY A 513 -0.12 -7.27 -37.04
CA GLY A 513 -0.48 -6.22 -36.11
C GLY A 513 -0.91 -6.79 -34.75
N GLY A 514 -0.93 -5.94 -33.73
CA GLY A 514 -1.48 -6.26 -32.42
C GLY A 514 -3.01 -6.27 -32.44
N ALA A 515 -3.63 -7.17 -31.67
CA ALA A 515 -5.08 -7.21 -31.49
C ALA A 515 -5.56 -6.02 -30.65
N SER A 516 -6.80 -5.58 -30.89
CA SER A 516 -7.41 -4.50 -30.10
C SER A 516 -7.79 -4.96 -28.69
N PHE A 517 -8.11 -4.02 -27.80
CA PHE A 517 -8.67 -4.36 -26.47
C PHE A 517 -9.91 -5.26 -26.60
N LEU A 518 -10.84 -4.93 -27.51
CA LEU A 518 -12.06 -5.71 -27.73
C LEU A 518 -11.79 -7.13 -28.27
N GLU A 519 -10.63 -7.35 -28.89
CA GLU A 519 -10.15 -8.66 -29.34
C GLU A 519 -9.22 -9.35 -28.30
N GLY A 520 -9.14 -8.82 -27.09
CA GLY A 520 -8.37 -9.38 -25.98
C GLY A 520 -6.90 -8.93 -25.92
N GLY A 521 -6.48 -7.96 -26.73
CA GLY A 521 -5.20 -7.26 -26.59
C GLY A 521 -3.95 -8.12 -26.83
N SER A 522 -4.06 -9.23 -27.57
CA SER A 522 -2.90 -10.07 -27.89
C SER A 522 -1.86 -9.29 -28.71
N GLY A 523 -0.58 -9.46 -28.41
CA GLY A 523 0.52 -8.87 -29.18
C GLY A 523 0.68 -9.53 -30.57
N GLY A 524 1.17 -8.77 -31.54
CA GLY A 524 1.45 -9.24 -32.88
C GLY A 524 2.63 -10.20 -32.95
N THR A 525 2.65 -11.07 -33.95
CA THR A 525 3.67 -12.10 -34.16
C THR A 525 4.58 -11.77 -35.34
N ASN A 526 5.78 -12.32 -35.35
CA ASN A 526 6.68 -12.36 -36.51
C ASN A 526 6.51 -13.68 -37.29
N SER A 527 6.65 -13.64 -38.62
CA SER A 527 6.50 -14.82 -39.49
C SER A 527 7.77 -15.66 -39.59
N THR A 528 8.95 -15.08 -39.36
CA THR A 528 10.24 -15.78 -39.36
C THR A 528 10.87 -15.74 -37.97
N SER A 529 11.43 -16.86 -37.51
CA SER A 529 12.14 -16.95 -36.23
C SER A 529 13.55 -16.37 -36.26
N THR A 530 13.97 -15.78 -37.38
CA THR A 530 15.37 -15.43 -37.65
C THR A 530 15.63 -13.94 -37.45
N TYR A 531 14.68 -13.08 -37.78
CA TYR A 531 14.77 -11.63 -37.64
C TYR A 531 13.42 -11.12 -37.13
N GLY A 532 13.39 -10.50 -35.95
CA GLY A 532 12.16 -9.89 -35.43
C GLY A 532 11.82 -10.26 -33.99
N ALA A 533 10.65 -9.79 -33.57
CA ALA A 533 10.15 -9.96 -32.21
C ALA A 533 8.62 -9.84 -32.17
N LYS A 534 8.01 -10.38 -31.12
CA LYS A 534 6.57 -10.24 -30.90
C LYS A 534 6.25 -8.94 -30.17
N GLY A 535 5.09 -8.39 -30.48
CA GLY A 535 4.55 -7.27 -29.72
C GLY A 535 4.11 -7.68 -28.32
N GLY A 536 4.11 -6.72 -27.40
CA GLY A 536 3.65 -6.91 -26.04
C GLY A 536 2.13 -7.12 -25.95
N PHE A 537 1.69 -7.86 -24.93
CA PHE A 537 0.28 -7.91 -24.55
C PHE A 537 -0.24 -6.50 -24.24
N GLY A 538 -1.47 -6.20 -24.62
CA GLY A 538 -1.99 -4.83 -24.77
C GLY A 538 -1.93 -4.32 -26.21
N GLY A 539 -1.79 -5.22 -27.19
CA GLY A 539 -1.88 -4.89 -28.61
C GLY A 539 -0.61 -4.29 -29.23
N GLY A 540 0.58 -4.58 -28.71
CA GLY A 540 1.82 -4.22 -29.42
C GLY A 540 1.91 -4.94 -30.76
N GLY A 541 2.40 -4.27 -31.81
CA GLY A 541 2.66 -4.87 -33.12
C GLY A 541 3.90 -5.76 -33.12
N GLY A 542 3.90 -6.82 -33.93
CA GLY A 542 5.10 -7.62 -34.20
C GLY A 542 6.10 -6.87 -35.09
N SER A 543 7.33 -7.36 -35.16
CA SER A 543 8.40 -6.73 -35.94
C SER A 543 9.21 -7.75 -36.73
N GLU A 544 9.84 -7.27 -37.80
CA GLU A 544 10.96 -7.95 -38.47
C GLU A 544 12.06 -6.93 -38.77
N HIS A 545 11.85 -6.02 -39.73
CA HIS A 545 12.85 -5.01 -40.13
C HIS A 545 12.58 -3.61 -39.55
N GLU A 546 11.33 -3.30 -39.27
CA GLU A 546 10.91 -2.08 -38.60
C GLU A 546 10.31 -2.41 -37.24
N GLY A 547 10.48 -1.50 -36.29
CA GLY A 547 9.89 -1.63 -34.97
C GLY A 547 8.38 -1.76 -35.05
N GLY A 548 7.82 -2.71 -34.30
CA GLY A 548 6.36 -2.87 -34.23
C GLY A 548 5.71 -1.65 -33.59
N GLY A 549 4.52 -1.27 -34.04
CA GLY A 549 3.78 -0.14 -33.48
C GLY A 549 3.30 -0.41 -32.04
N GLY A 550 3.32 0.61 -31.17
CA GLY A 550 2.79 0.49 -29.80
C GLY A 550 1.26 0.31 -29.76
N GLY A 551 0.72 -0.37 -28.75
CA GLY A 551 -0.73 -0.44 -28.51
C GLY A 551 -1.28 0.83 -27.87
N GLY A 552 -2.57 1.13 -28.01
CA GLY A 552 -3.16 2.34 -27.41
C GLY A 552 -4.66 2.48 -27.65
N TYR A 553 -5.21 3.68 -27.45
CA TYR A 553 -6.57 3.98 -27.92
C TYR A 553 -6.62 3.98 -29.45
N VAL A 554 -5.60 4.61 -30.05
CA VAL A 554 -5.20 4.45 -31.44
C VAL A 554 -3.82 3.80 -31.44
N GLY A 555 -3.67 2.68 -32.13
CA GLY A 555 -2.40 1.97 -32.22
C GLY A 555 -1.36 2.74 -33.05
N GLY A 556 -0.09 2.56 -32.71
CA GLY A 556 1.05 3.15 -33.40
C GLY A 556 1.27 2.51 -34.78
N LYS A 557 1.78 3.30 -35.71
CA LYS A 557 2.03 2.91 -37.11
C LYS A 557 3.47 2.39 -37.28
N SER A 558 3.69 1.56 -38.29
CA SER A 558 5.04 1.32 -38.83
C SER A 558 5.38 2.37 -39.89
N LEU A 559 6.68 2.52 -40.21
CA LEU A 559 7.12 3.49 -41.22
C LEU A 559 6.71 3.04 -42.63
N LYS A 560 6.53 4.02 -43.53
CA LYS A 560 5.97 3.84 -44.88
C LYS A 560 7.04 3.80 -45.99
N SER A 561 8.32 3.82 -45.62
CA SER A 561 9.42 4.04 -46.55
C SER A 561 10.77 3.85 -45.83
N ASN A 562 11.87 3.81 -46.59
CA ASN A 562 13.24 3.78 -46.09
C ASN A 562 13.67 5.15 -45.46
N GLU A 563 12.83 5.76 -44.62
CA GLU A 563 13.05 7.03 -43.92
C GLU A 563 13.84 6.82 -42.62
N TYR A 564 15.11 6.43 -42.76
CA TYR A 564 15.93 5.95 -41.63
C TYR A 564 16.40 7.01 -40.62
N ASN A 565 16.23 8.30 -40.94
CA ASN A 565 16.80 9.42 -40.18
C ASN A 565 15.79 10.51 -39.80
N THR A 566 14.49 10.29 -40.02
CA THR A 566 13.43 11.28 -39.75
C THR A 566 12.59 10.87 -38.55
N SER A 567 12.56 11.70 -37.50
CA SER A 567 11.70 11.45 -36.33
C SER A 567 10.22 11.57 -36.70
N ARG A 568 9.42 10.58 -36.29
CA ARG A 568 7.98 10.49 -36.58
C ARG A 568 7.17 10.25 -35.29
N PRO A 569 7.10 11.22 -34.37
CA PRO A 569 6.28 11.08 -33.16
C PRO A 569 4.79 10.87 -33.51
N ASP A 570 4.35 11.35 -34.67
CA ASP A 570 3.01 11.16 -35.24
C ASP A 570 2.68 9.68 -35.60
N TYR A 571 3.69 8.80 -35.57
CA TYR A 571 3.54 7.35 -35.76
C TYR A 571 3.44 6.60 -34.43
N GLY A 572 3.63 7.28 -33.29
CA GLY A 572 3.39 6.69 -31.97
C GLY A 572 1.93 6.33 -31.75
N ALA A 573 1.69 5.41 -30.80
CA ALA A 573 0.34 5.11 -30.35
C ALA A 573 -0.22 6.28 -29.52
N TYR A 574 -1.54 6.50 -29.55
CA TYR A 574 -2.17 7.57 -28.78
C TYR A 574 -2.93 7.02 -27.58
N SER A 575 -2.81 7.73 -26.46
CA SER A 575 -3.52 7.46 -25.21
C SER A 575 -4.99 7.89 -25.32
N PHE A 576 -5.74 7.80 -24.22
CA PHE A 576 -7.10 8.35 -24.10
C PHE A 576 -7.39 8.67 -22.63
N ASN A 577 -8.19 9.71 -22.36
CA ASN A 577 -8.61 10.06 -21.02
C ASN A 577 -9.95 10.82 -21.05
N SER A 578 -11.00 10.25 -20.48
CA SER A 578 -12.32 10.89 -20.34
C SER A 578 -12.57 11.47 -18.94
N GLY A 579 -11.57 11.40 -18.05
CA GLY A 579 -11.66 11.89 -16.69
C GLY A 579 -11.58 13.41 -16.57
N LEU A 580 -12.03 13.93 -15.44
CA LEU A 580 -11.86 15.33 -15.07
C LEU A 580 -10.39 15.62 -14.74
N LYS A 581 -9.94 16.88 -14.96
CA LYS A 581 -8.55 17.32 -14.75
C LYS A 581 -7.53 16.35 -15.42
N PRO A 582 -7.60 16.16 -16.75
CA PRO A 582 -6.69 15.25 -17.43
C PRO A 582 -5.25 15.77 -17.37
N GLU A 583 -4.34 14.92 -16.93
CA GLU A 583 -2.89 15.14 -16.94
C GLU A 583 -2.23 14.03 -17.75
N GLY A 584 -1.07 14.31 -18.35
CA GLY A 584 -0.32 13.28 -19.07
C GLY A 584 1.11 13.68 -19.40
N GLU A 585 1.94 12.67 -19.58
CA GLU A 585 3.33 12.77 -20.01
C GLU A 585 3.57 11.74 -21.13
N PRO A 586 3.88 12.18 -22.37
CA PRO A 586 4.19 11.27 -23.45
C PRO A 586 5.58 10.66 -23.27
N ALA A 587 5.79 9.44 -23.78
CA ALA A 587 7.10 8.80 -23.85
C ALA A 587 7.95 8.83 -22.55
N CYS A 588 7.34 8.54 -21.41
CA CYS A 588 7.99 8.67 -20.09
C CYS A 588 8.36 7.33 -19.42
N HIS A 589 7.71 6.22 -19.80
CA HIS A 589 7.82 4.94 -19.07
C HIS A 589 8.61 3.85 -19.80
N VAL A 590 9.42 3.10 -19.04
CA VAL A 590 10.19 1.93 -19.51
C VAL A 590 9.78 0.71 -18.71
N GLY A 591 9.55 -0.41 -19.41
CA GLY A 591 9.11 -1.67 -18.83
C GLY A 591 7.62 -1.95 -19.09
N ASP A 592 7.06 -2.88 -18.33
CA ASP A 592 5.64 -3.18 -18.36
C ASP A 592 4.83 -2.01 -17.76
N GLY A 593 3.59 -1.85 -18.22
CA GLY A 593 2.68 -0.84 -17.74
C GLY A 593 2.18 -1.12 -16.33
N TYR A 594 1.37 -0.19 -15.82
CA TYR A 594 0.61 -0.35 -14.59
C TYR A 594 -0.58 0.61 -14.56
N VAL A 595 -1.52 0.33 -13.67
CA VAL A 595 -2.64 1.23 -13.35
C VAL A 595 -2.66 1.48 -11.87
N GLU A 596 -2.66 2.75 -11.49
CA GLU A 596 -2.82 3.18 -10.11
C GLU A 596 -4.23 3.73 -9.91
N PHE A 597 -4.94 3.22 -8.90
CA PHE A 597 -6.21 3.76 -8.43
C PHE A 597 -5.97 4.42 -7.08
N ALA A 598 -6.12 5.73 -7.05
CA ALA A 598 -6.09 6.51 -5.82
C ALA A 598 -7.48 7.11 -5.59
N ARG A 599 -8.14 6.71 -4.51
CA ARG A 599 -9.37 7.41 -4.12
C ARG A 599 -9.04 8.87 -3.82
N VAL A 600 -9.74 9.79 -4.47
CA VAL A 600 -9.66 11.23 -4.25
C VAL A 600 -10.81 11.56 -3.34
N PHE A 601 -10.48 12.12 -2.19
CA PHE A 601 -11.44 12.50 -1.16
C PHE A 601 -11.85 13.95 -1.38
#